data_AF-A0A9R1LZ87-F1
#
_entry.id   AF-A0A9R1LZ87-F1
#
_cell.length_a   1.000
_cell.length_b   1.000
_cell.length_c   1.000
_cell.angle_alpha   90.00
_cell.angle_beta   90.00
_cell.angle_gamma   90.00
#
_symmetry.space_group_name_H-M   'P 1'
#
loop_
_entity.id
_entity.type
_entity.pdbx_description
1 polymer ?
#
loop_
_entity_poly.entity_id
_entity_poly.type
_entity_poly.pdbx_seq_one_letter_code
_entity_poly.pdbx_strand_id
1 'polypeptide(L)'
;MSRWRRGRPSLLLLRRAFLLAAVSAAALFLLLSHQGPDPRKPSSSSPDSAFSEELSVDPPPHFVFLEELSVDPPPASALPEELSVEPPPASASSDELHVVPPDAAAGSEGGPGGSTCATVEEMGEEAVGAGSTEAASLRVRELIRRHFLLHGAARVRSLPAAEFCKQGFVLGKASEAGFGNEMYKILTAAALSVMLNRSLVIGQTRGLYPFGHYISYTDHSFTIGEIKHLWRKNRCAQTYGRDLNVRVDDFENPSETNVLCSDWSRWKDPIIWFDGTTNAVGIQFFLKNVHPEMKTAASTIFGSLGMLHARPNTFGELMRVIISPSQVVQKAVQWASKSFSPDIVLHMRMMANRPVRARTAAVGCIQKAIQISGLKGTPRVALISDTPSFVKEMKQEISEFAEVTYFDYKSFAKSFDLEMNGKDKPLDFRSRDWGTAPRWAAFVDFFLASSARHTVITGAH
;
A
#
# COMPACT_ATOMS: atom_id res chain seq x y z
N MET A 1 32.84 -19.41 71.13
CA MET A 1 32.58 -17.97 71.42
C MET A 1 33.18 -17.18 70.25
N SER A 2 32.53 -16.30 69.50
CA SER A 2 31.31 -15.49 69.63
C SER A 2 30.79 -15.13 68.22
N ARG A 3 29.46 -15.01 68.07
CA ARG A 3 28.73 -14.65 66.84
C ARG A 3 28.79 -13.14 66.57
N TRP A 4 28.90 -12.73 65.31
CA TRP A 4 28.45 -11.41 64.83
C TRP A 4 27.55 -11.56 63.59
N ARG A 5 26.28 -11.14 63.72
CA ARG A 5 25.29 -10.98 62.64
C ARG A 5 25.43 -9.55 62.07
N ARG A 6 25.36 -9.38 60.75
CA ARG A 6 25.00 -8.08 60.12
C ARG A 6 23.67 -8.22 59.40
N GLY A 7 22.76 -7.33 59.77
CA GLY A 7 21.38 -7.29 59.29
C GLY A 7 21.23 -6.61 57.93
N ARG A 8 20.14 -6.98 57.25
CA ARG A 8 19.61 -6.31 56.06
C ARG A 8 19.04 -4.93 56.44
N PRO A 9 19.19 -3.89 55.59
CA PRO A 9 18.45 -2.64 55.78
C PRO A 9 16.96 -2.87 55.49
N SER A 10 16.10 -2.27 56.31
CA SER A 10 14.65 -2.41 56.23
C SER A 10 14.09 -1.64 55.03
N LEU A 11 13.38 -2.35 54.14
CA LEU A 11 12.66 -1.81 52.97
C LEU A 11 11.73 -0.60 53.31
N LEU A 12 11.35 -0.46 54.58
CA LEU A 12 10.55 0.63 55.10
C LEU A 12 11.25 2.00 55.06
N LEU A 13 12.57 2.05 55.25
CA LEU A 13 13.33 3.30 55.16
C LEU A 13 13.48 3.75 53.71
N LEU A 14 13.66 2.82 52.78
CA LEU A 14 13.74 3.11 51.34
C LEU A 14 12.39 3.64 50.81
N ARG A 15 11.27 3.01 51.20
CA ARG A 15 9.93 3.48 50.82
C ARG A 15 9.60 4.88 51.34
N ARG A 16 10.03 5.21 52.57
CA ARG A 16 9.83 6.56 53.13
C ARG A 16 10.66 7.61 52.41
N ALA A 17 11.89 7.29 52.00
CA ALA A 17 12.71 8.19 51.19
C ALA A 17 12.10 8.47 49.80
N PHE A 18 11.55 7.44 49.14
CA PHE A 18 10.86 7.61 47.85
C PHE A 18 9.59 8.46 47.96
N LEU A 19 8.79 8.28 49.04
CA LEU A 19 7.59 9.10 49.27
C LEU A 19 7.94 10.57 49.55
N LEU A 20 9.00 10.84 50.32
CA LEU A 20 9.48 12.21 50.57
C LEU A 20 9.98 12.89 49.29
N ALA A 21 10.67 12.16 48.41
CA ALA A 21 11.12 12.67 47.12
C ALA A 21 9.93 12.98 46.18
N ALA A 22 8.91 12.13 46.15
CA ALA A 22 7.72 12.33 45.33
C ALA A 22 6.88 13.54 45.79
N VAL A 23 6.71 13.73 47.10
CA VAL A 23 5.97 14.88 47.66
C VAL A 23 6.74 16.19 47.39
N SER A 24 8.07 16.16 47.46
CA SER A 24 8.89 17.34 47.17
C SER A 24 8.83 17.74 45.69
N ALA A 25 8.79 16.78 44.77
CA ALA A 25 8.64 17.04 43.34
C ALA A 25 7.25 17.61 42.99
N ALA A 26 6.18 17.11 43.62
CA ALA A 26 4.83 17.63 43.43
C ALA A 26 4.68 19.07 43.97
N ALA A 27 5.28 19.37 45.12
CA ALA A 27 5.28 20.73 45.67
C ALA A 27 6.04 21.73 44.78
N LEU A 28 7.16 21.30 44.17
CA LEU A 28 7.91 22.12 43.22
C LEU A 28 7.11 22.39 41.94
N PHE A 29 6.37 21.39 41.43
CA PHE A 29 5.50 21.55 40.27
C PHE A 29 4.33 22.51 40.53
N LEU A 30 3.75 22.48 41.74
CA LEU A 30 2.69 23.41 42.14
C LEU A 30 3.22 24.85 42.33
N LEU A 31 4.44 25.00 42.84
CA LEU A 31 5.10 26.32 42.94
C LEU A 31 5.45 26.91 41.57
N LEU A 32 5.87 26.08 40.62
CA LEU A 32 6.17 26.51 39.24
C LEU A 32 4.91 26.79 38.42
N SER A 33 3.80 26.12 38.71
CA SER A 33 2.51 26.36 38.03
C SER A 33 1.80 27.63 38.50
N HIS A 34 2.21 28.21 39.64
CA HIS A 34 1.66 29.46 40.16
C HIS A 34 2.39 30.73 39.70
N GLN A 35 3.45 30.62 38.89
CA GLN A 35 4.11 31.77 38.26
C GLN A 35 3.77 31.85 36.77
N GLY A 36 2.48 32.07 36.47
CA GLY A 36 2.04 32.58 35.18
C GLY A 36 2.12 34.11 35.12
N PRO A 37 2.31 34.72 33.94
CA PRO A 37 2.53 36.16 33.79
C PRO A 37 1.27 37.00 34.04
N ASP A 38 1.48 38.14 34.68
CA ASP A 38 0.51 39.18 35.06
C ASP A 38 -0.37 39.69 33.89
N PRO A 39 -1.70 39.79 34.05
CA PRO A 39 -2.58 40.44 33.08
C PRO A 39 -2.81 41.93 33.45
N ARG A 40 -2.45 42.85 32.54
CA ARG A 40 -2.86 44.27 32.63
C ARG A 40 -4.25 44.49 32.01
N LYS A 41 -5.16 45.08 32.78
CA LYS A 41 -6.40 45.82 32.42
C LYS A 41 -6.58 46.93 33.48
N PRO A 42 -7.43 48.00 33.39
CA PRO A 42 -8.73 48.06 32.68
C PRO A 42 -9.20 49.45 32.13
N SER A 43 -10.37 49.46 31.47
CA SER A 43 -11.46 50.47 31.57
C SER A 43 -12.66 49.88 30.80
N SER A 44 -13.81 49.52 31.38
CA SER A 44 -14.88 50.22 32.15
C SER A 44 -16.16 50.34 31.30
N SER A 45 -17.18 49.54 31.64
CA SER A 45 -18.59 49.94 31.91
C SER A 45 -19.59 48.80 31.60
N SER A 46 -20.53 48.63 32.51
CA SER A 46 -21.52 47.54 32.70
C SER A 46 -22.96 48.07 32.39
N PRO A 47 -24.09 47.43 32.79
CA PRO A 47 -24.52 46.01 32.84
C PRO A 47 -25.98 45.77 32.32
N ASP A 48 -26.55 44.59 32.64
CA ASP A 48 -27.98 44.20 32.80
C ASP A 48 -28.62 43.43 31.61
N SER A 49 -29.41 42.34 31.72
CA SER A 49 -30.16 41.61 32.78
C SER A 49 -30.69 40.27 32.16
N ALA A 50 -30.57 39.09 32.78
CA ALA A 50 -31.52 38.34 33.64
C ALA A 50 -32.63 37.48 32.94
N PHE A 51 -32.95 36.32 33.57
CA PHE A 51 -34.08 35.34 33.39
C PHE A 51 -34.01 34.31 32.24
N SER A 52 -34.45 33.04 32.31
CA SER A 52 -34.81 31.99 33.31
C SER A 52 -35.09 30.71 32.48
N GLU A 53 -34.53 29.54 32.78
CA GLU A 53 -35.12 28.40 33.53
C GLU A 53 -36.13 27.50 32.76
N GLU A 54 -35.69 26.25 32.57
CA GLU A 54 -36.34 24.93 32.35
C GLU A 54 -37.54 24.69 31.41
N LEU A 55 -37.38 23.71 30.50
CA LEU A 55 -38.05 22.40 30.62
C LEU A 55 -37.43 21.33 29.69
N SER A 56 -37.18 20.16 30.27
CA SER A 56 -36.64 18.92 29.72
C SER A 56 -37.62 18.12 28.86
N VAL A 57 -37.16 17.60 27.71
CA VAL A 57 -37.63 16.35 27.09
C VAL A 57 -36.46 15.69 26.35
N ASP A 58 -36.02 14.51 26.80
CA ASP A 58 -34.98 13.69 26.16
C ASP A 58 -35.47 13.02 24.86
N PRO A 59 -34.63 12.99 23.81
CA PRO A 59 -34.58 11.89 22.84
C PRO A 59 -33.19 11.20 22.81
N PRO A 60 -33.10 9.94 22.32
CA PRO A 60 -31.94 9.05 22.50
C PRO A 60 -30.74 9.43 21.62
N PRO A 61 -29.53 8.89 21.87
CA PRO A 61 -28.30 9.67 21.83
C PRO A 61 -27.80 9.93 20.40
N HIS A 62 -27.69 11.21 20.09
CA HIS A 62 -26.79 11.73 19.08
C HIS A 62 -25.34 11.50 19.55
N PHE A 63 -24.55 10.76 18.77
CA PHE A 63 -23.10 10.75 18.93
C PHE A 63 -22.54 12.11 18.49
N VAL A 64 -22.34 12.99 19.47
CA VAL A 64 -21.54 14.19 19.32
C VAL A 64 -20.07 13.77 19.22
N PHE A 65 -19.45 14.19 18.14
CA PHE A 65 -18.01 14.12 17.89
C PHE A 65 -17.27 14.84 19.03
N LEU A 66 -16.66 14.08 19.94
CA LEU A 66 -15.59 14.58 20.79
C LEU A 66 -14.27 14.47 20.01
N GLU A 67 -13.56 15.59 19.95
CA GLU A 67 -12.11 15.63 19.72
C GLU A 67 -11.44 14.62 20.64
N GLU A 68 -11.03 13.47 20.08
CA GLU A 68 -9.77 12.77 20.34
C GLU A 68 -9.81 11.41 19.64
N LEU A 69 -9.06 11.29 18.54
CA LEU A 69 -8.65 9.99 18.00
C LEU A 69 -7.15 10.07 17.72
N SER A 70 -6.41 10.29 18.80
CA SER A 70 -5.03 9.87 18.93
C SER A 70 -5.06 8.50 19.61
N VAL A 71 -5.24 7.44 18.81
CA VAL A 71 -5.06 6.07 19.31
C VAL A 71 -3.61 5.70 19.06
N ASP A 72 -2.80 5.77 20.12
CA ASP A 72 -1.50 5.11 20.18
C ASP A 72 -1.70 3.59 20.34
N PRO A 73 -0.75 2.76 19.86
CA PRO A 73 -0.88 1.31 19.83
C PRO A 73 -0.72 0.67 21.22
N PRO A 74 -1.25 -0.55 21.46
CA PRO A 74 -0.96 -1.26 22.70
C PRO A 74 0.52 -1.70 22.75
N PRO A 75 1.15 -1.70 23.93
CA PRO A 75 2.57 -2.04 24.09
C PRO A 75 2.79 -3.56 23.97
N ALA A 76 3.97 -3.92 23.47
CA ALA A 76 4.46 -5.29 23.47
C ALA A 76 4.88 -5.73 24.88
N SER A 77 4.48 -6.95 25.27
CA SER A 77 5.35 -8.05 25.75
C SER A 77 4.73 -8.85 26.91
N ALA A 78 4.43 -10.12 26.66
CA ALA A 78 4.60 -11.17 27.65
C ALA A 78 5.28 -12.36 26.94
N LEU A 79 6.44 -12.75 27.47
CA LEU A 79 7.30 -13.85 27.05
C LEU A 79 6.54 -15.19 27.05
N PRO A 80 6.81 -16.12 26.13
CA PRO A 80 6.60 -17.55 26.39
C PRO A 80 7.83 -18.10 27.13
N GLU A 81 7.57 -18.81 28.23
CA GLU A 81 8.53 -19.71 28.86
C GLU A 81 9.12 -20.69 27.83
N GLU A 82 10.42 -20.93 27.94
CA GLU A 82 11.09 -22.04 27.25
C GLU A 82 10.52 -23.37 27.73
N LEU A 83 10.04 -24.18 26.79
CA LEU A 83 10.06 -25.63 26.94
C LEU A 83 10.65 -26.24 25.68
N SER A 84 11.88 -26.69 25.81
CA SER A 84 12.65 -27.44 24.82
C SER A 84 11.92 -28.74 24.47
N VAL A 85 11.55 -28.91 23.20
CA VAL A 85 11.24 -30.23 22.63
C VAL A 85 11.97 -30.31 21.29
N GLU A 86 12.91 -31.25 21.19
CA GLU A 86 13.66 -31.56 19.98
C GLU A 86 12.72 -31.94 18.81
N PRO A 87 13.09 -31.64 17.55
CA PRO A 87 12.37 -32.15 16.40
C PRO A 87 12.72 -33.63 16.16
N PRO A 88 11.73 -34.54 15.96
CA PRO A 88 12.04 -35.91 15.56
C PRO A 88 12.44 -35.99 14.08
N PRO A 89 13.21 -37.01 13.69
CA PRO A 89 13.85 -37.09 12.39
C PRO A 89 12.88 -37.51 11.27
N ALA A 90 13.21 -37.10 10.05
CA ALA A 90 12.57 -37.57 8.83
C ALA A 90 12.95 -39.04 8.56
N SER A 91 11.95 -39.91 8.45
CA SER A 91 12.04 -41.16 7.69
C SER A 91 10.66 -41.62 7.23
N ALA A 92 10.63 -42.09 5.99
CA ALA A 92 9.47 -42.43 5.16
C ALA A 92 8.60 -43.59 5.68
N SER A 93 7.31 -43.55 5.31
CA SER A 93 6.61 -44.71 4.76
C SER A 93 5.36 -44.27 3.98
N SER A 94 5.35 -44.61 2.70
CA SER A 94 4.16 -44.75 1.85
C SER A 94 3.23 -45.83 2.42
N ASP A 95 1.93 -45.55 2.49
CA ASP A 95 0.88 -46.41 1.90
C ASP A 95 -0.56 -45.88 2.16
N GLU A 96 -1.34 -45.99 1.08
CA GLU A 96 -2.79 -46.19 0.95
C GLU A 96 -3.79 -45.20 1.60
N LEU A 97 -4.44 -44.41 0.74
CA LEU A 97 -5.86 -44.06 0.93
C LEU A 97 -6.66 -44.43 -0.32
N HIS A 98 -7.62 -45.33 -0.11
CA HIS A 98 -8.49 -45.98 -1.09
C HIS A 98 -9.25 -45.01 -2.01
N VAL A 99 -9.20 -45.31 -3.32
CA VAL A 99 -10.09 -44.76 -4.36
C VAL A 99 -11.29 -45.70 -4.50
N VAL A 100 -12.50 -45.16 -4.33
CA VAL A 100 -13.75 -45.85 -4.68
C VAL A 100 -14.06 -45.57 -6.15
N PRO A 101 -14.23 -46.59 -7.02
CA PRO A 101 -14.61 -46.39 -8.41
C PRO A 101 -16.14 -46.27 -8.54
N PRO A 102 -16.66 -45.40 -9.42
CA PRO A 102 -18.04 -45.51 -9.87
C PRO A 102 -18.12 -46.48 -11.07
N ASP A 103 -18.97 -47.49 -10.92
CA ASP A 103 -19.37 -48.41 -11.98
C ASP A 103 -20.01 -47.68 -13.16
N ALA A 104 -19.69 -48.18 -14.36
CA ALA A 104 -20.18 -47.71 -15.64
C ALA A 104 -21.56 -48.27 -15.99
N ALA A 105 -22.42 -47.43 -16.57
CA ALA A 105 -23.48 -47.86 -17.47
C ALA A 105 -23.67 -46.86 -18.62
N ALA A 106 -23.08 -47.26 -19.75
CA ALA A 106 -23.26 -46.94 -21.17
C ALA A 106 -24.27 -45.87 -21.65
N GLY A 107 -23.75 -45.01 -22.54
CA GLY A 107 -24.48 -44.23 -23.55
C GLY A 107 -23.50 -43.49 -24.46
N SER A 108 -23.14 -44.09 -25.60
CA SER A 108 -22.13 -43.68 -26.59
C SER A 108 -22.42 -42.35 -27.28
N GLU A 109 -21.40 -41.48 -27.41
CA GLU A 109 -20.92 -40.95 -28.70
C GLU A 109 -19.53 -40.30 -28.54
N GLY A 110 -18.59 -40.69 -29.40
CA GLY A 110 -17.16 -40.42 -29.27
C GLY A 110 -16.73 -39.01 -29.66
N GLY A 111 -15.76 -38.46 -28.90
CA GLY A 111 -15.00 -37.26 -29.21
C GLY A 111 -13.60 -37.33 -28.55
N PRO A 112 -12.54 -36.79 -29.18
CA PRO A 112 -11.17 -37.20 -28.90
C PRO A 112 -10.58 -36.53 -27.65
N GLY A 113 -9.82 -37.30 -26.87
CA GLY A 113 -8.74 -36.82 -25.98
C GLY A 113 -9.17 -35.92 -24.83
N GLY A 114 -9.13 -36.44 -23.60
CA GLY A 114 -9.20 -35.59 -22.42
C GLY A 114 -8.13 -34.50 -22.49
N SER A 115 -8.56 -33.25 -22.66
CA SER A 115 -7.64 -32.12 -22.79
C SER A 115 -6.85 -31.97 -21.49
N THR A 116 -5.54 -32.14 -21.56
CA THR A 116 -4.62 -31.78 -20.49
C THR A 116 -4.71 -30.27 -20.21
N CYS A 117 -4.57 -29.85 -18.96
CA CYS A 117 -4.50 -28.42 -18.62
C CYS A 117 -3.34 -27.77 -19.38
N ALA A 118 -3.54 -26.57 -19.91
CA ALA A 118 -2.50 -25.81 -20.57
C ALA A 118 -1.34 -25.52 -19.61
N THR A 119 -0.11 -25.59 -20.12
CA THR A 119 1.11 -25.13 -19.45
C THR A 119 1.13 -23.61 -19.34
N VAL A 120 1.95 -23.07 -18.44
CA VAL A 120 2.10 -21.61 -18.26
C VAL A 120 2.65 -20.98 -19.54
N GLU A 121 3.52 -21.69 -20.24
CA GLU A 121 4.08 -21.32 -21.54
C GLU A 121 2.98 -21.24 -22.60
N GLU A 122 2.12 -22.25 -22.73
CA GLU A 122 0.99 -22.25 -23.67
C GLU A 122 -0.01 -21.12 -23.37
N MET A 123 -0.33 -20.89 -22.09
CA MET A 123 -1.17 -19.76 -21.67
C MET A 123 -0.51 -18.40 -22.00
N GLY A 124 0.82 -18.33 -21.89
CA GLY A 124 1.61 -17.15 -22.23
C GLY A 124 1.64 -16.88 -23.74
N GLU A 125 1.76 -17.91 -24.57
CA GLU A 125 1.71 -17.80 -26.03
C GLU A 125 0.33 -17.32 -26.51
N GLU A 126 -0.75 -17.81 -25.90
CA GLU A 126 -2.12 -17.32 -26.16
C GLU A 126 -2.29 -15.84 -25.79
N ALA A 127 -1.64 -15.38 -24.72
CA ALA A 127 -1.66 -13.97 -24.31
C ALA A 127 -0.86 -13.05 -25.26
N VAL A 128 0.11 -13.60 -26.02
CA VAL A 128 0.90 -12.88 -27.03
C VAL A 128 0.19 -12.85 -28.40
N GLY A 129 -0.81 -13.71 -28.62
CA GLY A 129 -1.53 -13.84 -29.89
C GLY A 129 -2.39 -12.63 -30.27
N ALA A 130 -2.05 -11.98 -31.40
CA ALA A 130 -2.80 -11.07 -32.30
C ALA A 130 -3.67 -9.92 -31.75
N GLY A 131 -4.00 -9.87 -30.46
CA GLY A 131 -4.66 -8.75 -29.79
C GLY A 131 -3.63 -7.79 -29.20
N SER A 132 -3.83 -6.50 -29.43
CA SER A 132 -2.91 -5.49 -28.88
C SER A 132 -3.32 -5.12 -27.45
N THR A 133 -2.70 -5.78 -26.46
CA THR A 133 -2.67 -5.35 -25.04
C THR A 133 -2.31 -3.86 -24.91
N GLU A 134 -1.45 -3.37 -25.81
CA GLU A 134 -1.11 -1.96 -25.95
C GLU A 134 -2.33 -1.11 -26.31
N ALA A 135 -3.11 -1.47 -27.34
CA ALA A 135 -4.33 -0.74 -27.69
C ALA A 135 -5.34 -0.72 -26.52
N ALA A 136 -5.50 -1.84 -25.80
CA ALA A 136 -6.32 -1.88 -24.59
C ALA A 136 -5.80 -0.91 -23.51
N SER A 137 -4.49 -0.90 -23.27
CA SER A 137 -3.84 -0.01 -22.31
C SER A 137 -3.98 1.46 -22.71
N LEU A 138 -3.86 1.79 -24.00
CA LEU A 138 -4.07 3.15 -24.52
C LEU A 138 -5.52 3.63 -24.35
N ARG A 139 -6.51 2.75 -24.55
CA ARG A 139 -7.92 3.09 -24.25
C ARG A 139 -8.12 3.36 -22.77
N VAL A 140 -7.58 2.52 -21.90
CA VAL A 140 -7.68 2.70 -20.44
C VAL A 140 -6.96 3.98 -20.00
N ARG A 141 -5.79 4.29 -20.57
CA ARG A 141 -5.08 5.55 -20.35
C ARG A 141 -5.97 6.75 -20.63
N GLU A 142 -6.62 6.78 -21.79
CA GLU A 142 -7.51 7.89 -22.16
C GLU A 142 -8.72 7.99 -21.24
N LEU A 143 -9.29 6.85 -20.84
CA LEU A 143 -10.39 6.79 -19.88
C LEU A 143 -9.97 7.38 -18.52
N ILE A 144 -8.84 6.95 -17.97
CA ILE A 144 -8.28 7.46 -16.71
C ILE A 144 -8.01 8.97 -16.82
N ARG A 145 -7.40 9.42 -17.91
CA ARG A 145 -7.12 10.84 -18.16
C ARG A 145 -8.41 11.66 -18.15
N ARG A 146 -9.43 11.22 -18.90
CA ARG A 146 -10.73 11.90 -18.96
C ARG A 146 -11.42 11.91 -17.59
N HIS A 147 -11.34 10.82 -16.84
CA HIS A 147 -11.88 10.76 -15.49
C HIS A 147 -11.25 11.84 -14.59
N PHE A 148 -9.92 11.94 -14.54
CA PHE A 148 -9.26 12.95 -13.69
C PHE A 148 -9.43 14.38 -14.20
N LEU A 149 -9.72 14.61 -15.49
CA LEU A 149 -10.13 15.93 -15.96
C LEU A 149 -11.50 16.36 -15.41
N LEU A 150 -12.43 15.42 -15.25
CA LEU A 150 -13.81 15.70 -14.83
C LEU A 150 -13.98 15.64 -13.31
N HIS A 151 -13.36 14.65 -12.67
CA HIS A 151 -13.53 14.33 -11.24
C HIS A 151 -12.26 14.58 -10.42
N GLY A 152 -11.18 15.03 -11.04
CA GLY A 152 -9.96 15.41 -10.34
C GLY A 152 -10.13 16.68 -9.52
N ALA A 153 -9.30 16.81 -8.49
CA ALA A 153 -9.45 17.82 -7.47
C ALA A 153 -9.41 19.26 -8.01
N ALA A 154 -8.56 19.54 -9.01
CA ALA A 154 -8.50 20.85 -9.65
C ALA A 154 -9.87 21.34 -10.16
N ARG A 155 -10.64 20.49 -10.85
CA ARG A 155 -11.97 20.83 -11.34
C ARG A 155 -12.98 20.87 -10.20
N VAL A 156 -13.01 19.84 -9.36
CA VAL A 156 -14.03 19.67 -8.31
C VAL A 156 -13.98 20.80 -7.27
N ARG A 157 -12.79 21.32 -6.94
CA ARG A 157 -12.62 22.50 -6.06
C ARG A 157 -13.37 23.74 -6.55
N SER A 158 -13.55 23.87 -7.86
CA SER A 158 -14.17 25.04 -8.50
C SER A 158 -15.69 24.91 -8.69
N LEU A 159 -16.27 23.76 -8.34
CA LEU A 159 -17.70 23.53 -8.51
C LEU A 159 -18.53 24.46 -7.59
N PRO A 160 -19.72 24.90 -8.04
CA PRO A 160 -20.68 25.55 -7.16
C PRO A 160 -21.07 24.63 -6.00
N ALA A 161 -21.44 25.22 -4.86
CA ALA A 161 -21.77 24.47 -3.64
C ALA A 161 -22.76 23.32 -3.87
N ALA A 162 -23.82 23.56 -4.66
CA ALA A 162 -24.84 22.57 -4.97
C ALA A 162 -24.29 21.35 -5.75
N GLU A 163 -23.28 21.54 -6.60
CA GLU A 163 -22.65 20.45 -7.35
C GLU A 163 -21.54 19.79 -6.54
N PHE A 164 -20.71 20.58 -5.86
CA PHE A 164 -19.68 20.06 -4.97
C PHE A 164 -20.28 19.14 -3.91
N CYS A 165 -21.39 19.55 -3.27
CA CYS A 165 -22.05 18.75 -2.26
C CYS A 165 -22.72 17.49 -2.81
N LYS A 166 -22.82 17.29 -4.13
CA LYS A 166 -23.24 16.01 -4.75
C LYS A 166 -22.06 15.10 -5.07
N GLN A 167 -20.83 15.62 -5.11
CA GLN A 167 -19.65 14.87 -5.48
C GLN A 167 -19.41 13.71 -4.50
N GLY A 168 -19.14 12.52 -5.03
CA GLY A 168 -18.71 11.36 -4.26
C GLY A 168 -17.18 11.22 -4.29
N PHE A 169 -16.63 10.54 -3.30
CA PHE A 169 -15.20 10.38 -3.07
C PHE A 169 -14.88 8.91 -2.78
N VAL A 170 -13.67 8.49 -3.15
CA VAL A 170 -13.12 7.18 -2.81
C VAL A 170 -11.79 7.37 -2.09
N LEU A 171 -11.67 6.78 -0.91
CA LEU A 171 -10.49 6.86 -0.05
C LEU A 171 -9.56 5.68 -0.27
N GLY A 172 -8.32 5.98 -0.65
CA GLY A 172 -7.19 5.06 -0.58
C GLY A 172 -6.32 5.43 0.62
N LYS A 173 -6.36 4.61 1.68
CA LYS A 173 -5.54 4.80 2.87
C LYS A 173 -4.42 3.76 2.88
N ALA A 174 -3.19 4.25 2.86
CA ALA A 174 -2.00 3.44 2.95
C ALA A 174 -1.20 3.81 4.21
N SER A 175 -0.44 2.85 4.71
CA SER A 175 0.47 2.99 5.83
C SER A 175 1.91 3.15 5.33
N GLU A 176 2.81 3.56 6.22
CA GLU A 176 4.24 3.57 5.94
C GLU A 176 4.84 2.14 6.01
N ALA A 177 4.26 1.18 5.30
CA ALA A 177 4.74 -0.20 5.19
C ALA A 177 5.39 -0.48 3.82
N GLY A 178 5.36 -1.74 3.37
CA GLY A 178 6.01 -2.16 2.13
C GLY A 178 5.40 -1.46 0.92
N PHE A 179 6.23 -0.92 0.03
CA PHE A 179 5.77 -0.08 -1.07
C PHE A 179 4.72 -0.76 -1.95
N GLY A 180 4.97 -2.01 -2.37
CA GLY A 180 4.06 -2.76 -3.24
C GLY A 180 2.64 -2.88 -2.68
N ASN A 181 2.48 -3.51 -1.52
CA ASN A 181 1.17 -3.78 -0.94
C ASN A 181 0.40 -2.50 -0.58
N GLU A 182 1.10 -1.50 -0.05
CA GLU A 182 0.48 -0.23 0.34
C GLU A 182 0.10 0.62 -0.87
N MET A 183 0.87 0.57 -1.96
CA MET A 183 0.50 1.26 -3.19
C MET A 183 -0.78 0.67 -3.79
N TYR A 184 -0.99 -0.65 -3.70
CA TYR A 184 -2.23 -1.27 -4.19
C TYR A 184 -3.50 -0.75 -3.50
N LYS A 185 -3.45 -0.30 -2.25
CA LYS A 185 -4.60 0.34 -1.59
C LYS A 185 -4.96 1.67 -2.26
N ILE A 186 -3.95 2.46 -2.66
CA ILE A 186 -4.14 3.71 -3.39
C ILE A 186 -4.64 3.45 -4.81
N LEU A 187 -4.05 2.47 -5.51
CA LEU A 187 -4.44 2.13 -6.88
C LEU A 187 -5.84 1.52 -6.95
N THR A 188 -6.23 0.71 -5.95
CA THR A 188 -7.58 0.18 -5.82
C THR A 188 -8.59 1.31 -5.65
N ALA A 189 -8.30 2.28 -4.77
CA ALA A 189 -9.15 3.46 -4.63
C ALA A 189 -9.23 4.29 -5.92
N ALA A 190 -8.11 4.44 -6.65
CA ALA A 190 -8.09 5.16 -7.92
C ALA A 190 -8.90 4.44 -9.01
N ALA A 191 -8.73 3.13 -9.17
CA ALA A 191 -9.53 2.32 -10.09
C ALA A 191 -11.03 2.39 -9.74
N LEU A 192 -11.37 2.28 -8.46
CA LEU A 192 -12.75 2.39 -8.00
C LEU A 192 -13.32 3.80 -8.21
N SER A 193 -12.51 4.84 -8.05
CA SER A 193 -12.90 6.23 -8.35
C SER A 193 -13.30 6.39 -9.81
N VAL A 194 -12.54 5.76 -10.72
CA VAL A 194 -12.83 5.71 -12.15
C VAL A 194 -14.11 4.96 -12.44
N MET A 195 -14.29 3.76 -11.86
CA MET A 195 -15.50 2.94 -12.05
C MET A 195 -16.78 3.64 -11.57
N LEU A 196 -16.69 4.41 -10.48
CA LEU A 196 -17.84 5.03 -9.82
C LEU A 196 -18.04 6.52 -10.18
N ASN A 197 -17.18 7.10 -11.03
CA ASN A 197 -17.17 8.54 -11.33
C ASN A 197 -17.08 9.41 -10.06
N ARG A 198 -16.23 9.00 -9.13
CA ARG A 198 -15.98 9.67 -7.85
C ARG A 198 -14.59 10.29 -7.85
N SER A 199 -14.35 11.25 -6.98
CA SER A 199 -13.03 11.87 -6.82
C SER A 199 -12.13 11.01 -5.94
N LEU A 200 -10.84 10.93 -6.30
CA LEU A 200 -9.85 10.22 -5.50
C LEU A 200 -9.43 11.01 -4.27
N VAL A 201 -9.35 10.32 -3.13
CA VAL A 201 -8.76 10.82 -1.88
C VAL A 201 -7.57 9.94 -1.53
N ILE A 202 -6.41 10.56 -1.34
CA ILE A 202 -5.24 9.87 -0.81
C ILE A 202 -5.15 10.20 0.68
N GLY A 203 -5.25 9.16 1.51
CA GLY A 203 -5.20 9.27 2.96
C GLY A 203 -3.83 9.75 3.42
N GLN A 204 -3.84 10.72 4.33
CA GLN A 204 -2.65 11.20 5.02
C GLN A 204 -2.69 10.78 6.50
N THR A 205 -1.54 10.44 7.04
CA THR A 205 -1.36 10.15 8.47
C THR A 205 -0.61 11.31 9.10
N ARG A 206 -1.22 12.00 10.08
CA ARG A 206 -0.63 13.19 10.72
C ARG A 206 -0.21 14.27 9.71
N GLY A 207 -0.99 14.45 8.63
CA GLY A 207 -0.72 15.41 7.56
C GLY A 207 0.34 14.98 6.54
N LEU A 208 0.89 13.77 6.66
CA LEU A 208 1.93 13.24 5.79
C LEU A 208 1.38 12.17 4.85
N TYR A 209 1.87 12.17 3.61
CA TYR A 209 1.59 11.12 2.64
C TYR A 209 2.39 9.84 2.95
N PRO A 210 1.87 8.63 2.64
CA PRO A 210 2.40 7.33 3.09
C PRO A 210 3.80 6.96 2.55
N PHE A 211 4.25 7.64 1.51
CA PHE A 211 5.59 7.44 0.89
C PHE A 211 6.46 8.70 0.94
N GLY A 212 6.05 9.70 1.74
CA GLY A 212 6.84 10.89 2.04
C GLY A 212 7.41 11.58 0.80
N HIS A 213 8.71 11.88 0.85
CA HIS A 213 9.45 12.63 -0.17
C HIS A 213 10.11 11.75 -1.25
N TYR A 214 9.84 10.44 -1.27
CA TYR A 214 10.40 9.54 -2.28
C TYR A 214 9.65 9.61 -3.61
N ILE A 215 8.36 9.95 -3.56
CA ILE A 215 7.51 10.17 -4.72
C ILE A 215 6.77 11.49 -4.59
N SER A 216 6.39 12.05 -5.73
CA SER A 216 5.45 13.16 -5.79
C SER A 216 4.07 12.60 -6.14
N TYR A 217 3.03 13.07 -5.45
CA TYR A 217 1.65 12.69 -5.73
C TYR A 217 1.01 13.70 -6.67
N THR A 218 0.05 13.21 -7.45
CA THR A 218 -0.77 14.03 -8.35
C THR A 218 -1.59 15.09 -7.62
N ASP A 219 -1.78 16.23 -8.29
CA ASP A 219 -2.69 17.30 -7.86
C ASP A 219 -4.16 16.98 -8.16
N HIS A 220 -4.43 15.87 -8.83
CA HIS A 220 -5.77 15.36 -9.15
C HIS A 220 -6.48 14.75 -7.95
N SER A 221 -5.77 14.51 -6.83
CA SER A 221 -6.34 13.90 -5.63
C SER A 221 -6.66 14.93 -4.55
N PHE A 222 -7.57 14.56 -3.65
CA PHE A 222 -7.87 15.28 -2.42
C PHE A 222 -7.17 14.66 -1.22
N THR A 223 -7.06 15.44 -0.15
CA THR A 223 -6.82 14.91 1.20
C THR A 223 -8.13 14.90 2.01
N ILE A 224 -8.22 14.06 3.04
CA ILE A 224 -9.37 14.08 3.96
C ILE A 224 -9.53 15.44 4.66
N GLY A 225 -8.42 16.08 5.04
CA GLY A 225 -8.46 17.40 5.66
C GLY A 225 -9.04 18.46 4.73
N GLU A 226 -8.67 18.41 3.44
CA GLU A 226 -9.21 19.29 2.42
C GLU A 226 -10.72 19.08 2.23
N ILE A 227 -11.18 17.83 2.11
CA ILE A 227 -12.61 17.54 1.95
C ILE A 227 -13.41 18.05 3.14
N LYS A 228 -12.95 17.81 4.38
CA LYS A 228 -13.59 18.34 5.59
C LYS A 228 -13.69 19.86 5.58
N HIS A 229 -12.67 20.56 5.06
CA HIS A 229 -12.71 22.02 4.92
C HIS A 229 -13.74 22.46 3.87
N LEU A 230 -13.69 21.87 2.67
CA LEU A 230 -14.61 22.22 1.58
C LEU A 230 -16.07 21.85 1.88
N TRP A 231 -16.32 20.77 2.62
CA TRP A 231 -17.66 20.37 3.07
C TRP A 231 -18.30 21.44 3.95
N ARG A 232 -17.53 21.97 4.89
CA ARG A 232 -17.96 23.08 5.78
C ARG A 232 -18.13 24.37 5.00
N LYS A 233 -17.16 24.71 4.14
CA LYS A 233 -17.21 25.92 3.30
C LYS A 233 -18.47 25.97 2.43
N ASN A 234 -18.85 24.85 1.83
CA ASN A 234 -20.03 24.75 0.96
C ASN A 234 -21.34 24.44 1.72
N ARG A 235 -21.30 24.36 3.07
CA ARG A 235 -22.47 24.09 3.93
C ARG A 235 -23.25 22.83 3.51
N CYS A 236 -22.54 21.77 3.14
CA CYS A 236 -23.17 20.56 2.60
C CYS A 236 -24.14 19.90 3.59
N ALA A 237 -23.82 19.89 4.88
CA ALA A 237 -24.72 19.37 5.90
C ALA A 237 -25.91 20.33 6.14
N GLN A 238 -25.64 21.61 6.39
CA GLN A 238 -26.68 22.57 6.80
C GLN A 238 -27.65 22.94 5.67
N THR A 239 -27.16 23.09 4.44
CA THR A 239 -27.96 23.58 3.30
C THR A 239 -28.48 22.44 2.43
N TYR A 240 -27.72 21.36 2.30
CA TYR A 240 -28.07 20.25 1.40
C TYR A 240 -28.38 18.94 2.13
N GLY A 241 -28.40 18.93 3.47
CA GLY A 241 -28.75 17.76 4.28
C GLY A 241 -27.80 16.58 4.09
N ARG A 242 -26.55 16.83 3.70
CA ARG A 242 -25.58 15.79 3.36
C ARG A 242 -24.40 15.77 4.32
N ASP A 243 -24.47 14.89 5.30
CA ASP A 243 -23.40 14.68 6.28
C ASP A 243 -22.18 14.01 5.66
N LEU A 244 -20.98 14.38 6.12
CA LEU A 244 -19.72 13.83 5.64
C LEU A 244 -19.38 12.52 6.34
N ASN A 245 -20.00 11.42 5.90
CA ASN A 245 -19.77 10.08 6.43
C ASN A 245 -18.85 9.25 5.52
N VAL A 246 -18.17 8.29 6.12
CA VAL A 246 -17.34 7.29 5.42
C VAL A 246 -18.02 5.94 5.52
N ARG A 247 -18.31 5.32 4.37
CA ARG A 247 -18.70 3.92 4.30
C ARG A 247 -17.46 3.07 4.07
N VAL A 248 -17.22 2.13 4.98
CA VAL A 248 -16.13 1.16 4.89
C VAL A 248 -16.67 -0.16 4.37
N ASP A 249 -15.93 -0.79 3.46
CA ASP A 249 -16.14 -2.16 3.01
C ASP A 249 -14.80 -2.89 3.19
N ASP A 250 -14.76 -3.89 4.06
CA ASP A 250 -13.52 -4.59 4.42
C ASP A 250 -13.35 -5.84 3.56
N PHE A 251 -12.42 -5.79 2.60
CA PHE A 251 -12.14 -6.92 1.71
C PHE A 251 -11.56 -8.14 2.44
N GLU A 252 -10.85 -7.94 3.55
CA GLU A 252 -10.22 -9.04 4.30
C GLU A 252 -11.24 -9.83 5.12
N ASN A 253 -12.43 -9.27 5.34
CA ASN A 253 -13.53 -9.94 6.02
C ASN A 253 -14.69 -10.29 5.05
N PRO A 254 -14.82 -11.57 4.64
CA PRO A 254 -15.86 -12.01 3.70
C PRO A 254 -17.30 -11.69 4.13
N SER A 255 -17.56 -11.55 5.43
CA SER A 255 -18.88 -11.22 5.95
C SER A 255 -19.22 -9.72 5.91
N GLU A 256 -18.19 -8.87 5.74
CA GLU A 256 -18.32 -7.41 5.72
C GLU A 256 -18.12 -6.81 4.32
N THR A 257 -17.54 -7.57 3.39
CA THR A 257 -17.37 -7.10 2.01
C THR A 257 -18.62 -7.27 1.15
N ASN A 258 -18.94 -6.23 0.38
CA ASN A 258 -20.03 -6.19 -0.58
C ASN A 258 -19.52 -6.14 -2.03
N VAL A 259 -18.24 -6.44 -2.26
CA VAL A 259 -17.60 -6.36 -3.59
C VAL A 259 -18.26 -7.25 -4.64
N LEU A 260 -18.84 -8.39 -4.23
CA LEU A 260 -19.52 -9.33 -5.13
C LEU A 260 -21.03 -9.07 -5.26
N CYS A 261 -21.68 -8.62 -4.19
CA CYS A 261 -23.13 -8.72 -4.06
C CYS A 261 -23.88 -7.39 -4.12
N SER A 262 -23.19 -6.24 -4.10
CA SER A 262 -23.83 -4.92 -4.11
C SER A 262 -23.50 -4.11 -5.36
N ASP A 263 -24.39 -3.18 -5.68
CA ASP A 263 -24.20 -2.15 -6.70
C ASP A 263 -23.69 -0.86 -6.06
N TRP A 264 -22.37 -0.69 -6.12
CA TRP A 264 -21.68 0.43 -5.46
C TRP A 264 -21.94 1.77 -6.16
N SER A 265 -22.43 1.75 -7.41
CA SER A 265 -22.84 2.97 -8.12
C SER A 265 -24.04 3.65 -7.44
N ARG A 266 -24.84 2.89 -6.69
CA ARG A 266 -26.05 3.38 -6.01
C ARG A 266 -25.78 3.93 -4.62
N TRP A 267 -24.62 3.63 -4.02
CA TRP A 267 -24.27 4.08 -2.67
C TRP A 267 -24.26 5.60 -2.61
N LYS A 268 -24.93 6.20 -1.62
CA LYS A 268 -25.07 7.67 -1.52
C LYS A 268 -24.05 8.31 -0.59
N ASP A 269 -23.35 7.47 0.18
CA ASP A 269 -22.29 7.87 1.09
C ASP A 269 -21.27 8.77 0.39
N PRO A 270 -20.91 9.91 0.99
CA PRO A 270 -19.92 10.82 0.42
C PRO A 270 -18.59 10.17 0.13
N ILE A 271 -18.07 9.40 1.08
CA ILE A 271 -16.76 8.74 0.97
C ILE A 271 -16.98 7.24 1.06
N ILE A 272 -16.40 6.51 0.10
CA ILE A 272 -16.28 5.05 0.14
C ILE A 272 -14.82 4.70 0.43
N TRP A 273 -14.58 3.78 1.35
CA TRP A 273 -13.26 3.22 1.61
C TRP A 273 -13.33 1.70 1.43
N PHE A 274 -12.66 1.19 0.41
CA PHE A 274 -12.51 -0.25 0.18
C PHE A 274 -11.22 -0.73 0.85
N ASP A 275 -11.34 -1.15 2.10
CA ASP A 275 -10.21 -1.51 2.97
C ASP A 275 -9.72 -2.93 2.70
N GLY A 276 -8.52 -3.27 3.19
CA GLY A 276 -7.95 -4.62 3.06
C GLY A 276 -7.42 -4.95 1.64
N THR A 277 -7.34 -3.98 0.74
CA THR A 277 -6.97 -4.18 -0.67
C THR A 277 -5.46 -4.12 -0.93
N THR A 278 -4.72 -5.07 -0.36
CA THR A 278 -3.24 -5.10 -0.33
C THR A 278 -2.56 -5.61 -1.60
N ASN A 279 -3.30 -6.04 -2.62
CA ASN A 279 -2.74 -6.58 -3.86
C ASN A 279 -3.64 -6.26 -5.07
N ALA A 280 -3.20 -6.68 -6.26
CA ALA A 280 -3.91 -6.42 -7.52
C ALA A 280 -5.31 -7.08 -7.61
N VAL A 281 -5.60 -8.08 -6.75
CA VAL A 281 -6.79 -8.92 -6.85
C VAL A 281 -8.02 -8.22 -6.28
N GLY A 282 -7.87 -7.41 -5.22
CA GLY A 282 -9.01 -6.82 -4.50
C GLY A 282 -10.01 -6.10 -5.42
N ILE A 283 -9.53 -5.15 -6.23
CA ILE A 283 -10.40 -4.44 -7.18
C ILE A 283 -10.91 -5.32 -8.35
N GLN A 284 -10.16 -6.36 -8.73
CA GLN A 284 -10.58 -7.26 -9.81
C GLN A 284 -11.75 -8.16 -9.41
N PHE A 285 -12.09 -8.27 -8.12
CA PHE A 285 -13.30 -9.00 -7.68
C PHE A 285 -14.58 -8.42 -8.27
N PHE A 286 -14.62 -7.13 -8.63
CA PHE A 286 -15.78 -6.55 -9.32
C PHE A 286 -16.05 -7.20 -10.70
N LEU A 287 -15.07 -7.85 -11.34
CA LEU A 287 -15.29 -8.66 -12.55
C LEU A 287 -16.22 -9.85 -12.30
N LYS A 288 -16.41 -10.24 -11.04
CA LYS A 288 -17.30 -11.32 -10.59
C LYS A 288 -18.57 -10.80 -9.91
N ASN A 289 -18.79 -9.49 -9.85
CA ASN A 289 -19.95 -8.89 -9.20
C ASN A 289 -21.26 -9.38 -9.86
N VAL A 290 -22.31 -9.58 -9.04
CA VAL A 290 -23.63 -10.06 -9.48
C VAL A 290 -24.40 -9.01 -10.29
N HIS A 291 -24.12 -7.73 -10.06
CA HIS A 291 -24.74 -6.61 -10.77
C HIS A 291 -24.02 -6.35 -12.11
N PRO A 292 -24.73 -6.42 -13.25
CA PRO A 292 -24.14 -6.25 -14.58
C PRO A 292 -23.44 -4.90 -14.78
N GLU A 293 -23.95 -3.82 -14.20
CA GLU A 293 -23.37 -2.47 -14.31
C GLU A 293 -21.99 -2.41 -13.66
N MET A 294 -21.84 -2.96 -12.45
CA MET A 294 -20.55 -3.03 -11.76
C MET A 294 -19.55 -3.92 -12.48
N LYS A 295 -20.01 -5.08 -12.99
CA LYS A 295 -19.18 -5.98 -13.80
C LYS A 295 -18.70 -5.27 -15.07
N THR A 296 -19.57 -4.53 -15.74
CA THR A 296 -19.23 -3.76 -16.96
C THR A 296 -18.23 -2.66 -16.65
N ALA A 297 -18.40 -1.92 -15.55
CA ALA A 297 -17.45 -0.90 -15.11
C ALA A 297 -16.06 -1.50 -14.84
N ALA A 298 -16.00 -2.66 -14.18
CA ALA A 298 -14.75 -3.37 -13.95
C ALA A 298 -14.12 -3.88 -15.26
N SER A 299 -14.88 -4.51 -16.14
CA SER A 299 -14.39 -5.02 -17.42
C SER A 299 -13.92 -3.91 -18.36
N THR A 300 -14.48 -2.70 -18.23
CA THR A 300 -14.03 -1.53 -19.00
C THR A 300 -12.58 -1.16 -18.69
N ILE A 301 -12.15 -1.30 -17.43
CA ILE A 301 -10.80 -0.93 -17.01
C ILE A 301 -9.84 -2.12 -16.90
N PHE A 302 -10.31 -3.35 -16.64
CA PHE A 302 -9.46 -4.54 -16.48
C PHE A 302 -9.55 -5.54 -17.64
N GLY A 303 -10.43 -5.29 -18.61
CA GLY A 303 -10.73 -6.23 -19.69
C GLY A 303 -11.67 -7.36 -19.25
N SER A 304 -12.01 -8.21 -20.22
CA SER A 304 -12.89 -9.36 -20.01
C SER A 304 -12.11 -10.57 -19.49
N LEU A 305 -12.75 -11.40 -18.66
CA LEU A 305 -12.11 -12.57 -18.05
C LEU A 305 -11.58 -13.57 -19.08
N GLY A 306 -12.26 -13.74 -20.23
CA GLY A 306 -11.92 -14.71 -21.28
C GLY A 306 -11.02 -14.20 -22.41
N MET A 307 -10.46 -12.99 -22.33
CA MET A 307 -9.60 -12.44 -23.38
C MET A 307 -8.26 -11.96 -22.82
N LEU A 308 -7.33 -12.90 -22.59
CA LEU A 308 -6.03 -12.60 -21.99
C LEU A 308 -5.20 -11.63 -22.84
N HIS A 309 -5.14 -11.83 -24.16
CA HIS A 309 -4.43 -10.99 -25.13
C HIS A 309 -4.98 -9.56 -25.28
N ALA A 310 -6.13 -9.25 -24.66
CA ALA A 310 -6.74 -7.93 -24.71
C ALA A 310 -6.79 -7.24 -23.33
N ARG A 311 -6.13 -7.81 -22.31
CA ARG A 311 -6.10 -7.20 -20.96
C ARG A 311 -5.17 -5.98 -20.93
N PRO A 312 -5.65 -4.82 -20.45
CA PRO A 312 -4.86 -3.61 -20.31
C PRO A 312 -3.93 -3.65 -19.09
N ASN A 313 -2.84 -2.87 -19.13
CA ASN A 313 -2.01 -2.57 -17.96
C ASN A 313 -2.65 -1.46 -17.10
N THR A 314 -3.80 -1.73 -16.50
CA THR A 314 -4.58 -0.74 -15.73
C THR A 314 -3.77 -0.12 -14.59
N PHE A 315 -3.04 -0.94 -13.83
CA PHE A 315 -2.27 -0.47 -12.68
C PHE A 315 -1.10 0.42 -13.11
N GLY A 316 -0.40 0.07 -14.19
CA GLY A 316 0.65 0.92 -14.75
C GLY A 316 0.12 2.27 -15.23
N GLU A 317 -1.04 2.28 -15.90
CA GLU A 317 -1.67 3.53 -16.36
C GLU A 317 -2.20 4.39 -15.20
N LEU A 318 -2.70 3.77 -14.12
CA LEU A 318 -3.08 4.49 -12.89
C LEU A 318 -1.86 5.07 -12.19
N MET A 319 -0.80 4.27 -11.98
CA MET A 319 0.45 4.73 -11.36
C MET A 319 1.02 5.93 -12.12
N ARG A 320 1.02 5.90 -13.45
CA ARG A 320 1.50 6.99 -14.31
C ARG A 320 0.82 8.34 -14.02
N VAL A 321 -0.44 8.32 -13.62
CA VAL A 321 -1.21 9.54 -13.32
C VAL A 321 -1.08 9.94 -11.85
N ILE A 322 -0.92 8.97 -10.93
CA ILE A 322 -1.00 9.21 -9.49
C ILE A 322 0.35 9.60 -8.89
N ILE A 323 1.44 9.02 -9.40
CA ILE A 323 2.78 9.16 -8.81
C ILE A 323 3.84 9.49 -9.85
N SER A 324 4.85 10.24 -9.43
CA SER A 324 6.10 10.42 -10.17
C SER A 324 7.28 10.29 -9.20
N PRO A 325 8.49 9.96 -9.69
CA PRO A 325 9.67 9.97 -8.83
C PRO A 325 9.89 11.38 -8.29
N SER A 326 10.36 11.51 -7.05
CA SER A 326 10.89 12.78 -6.56
C SER A 326 12.20 13.12 -7.28
N GLN A 327 12.67 14.37 -7.18
CA GLN A 327 13.90 14.80 -7.83
C GLN A 327 15.12 13.96 -7.40
N VAL A 328 15.19 13.56 -6.13
CA VAL A 328 16.30 12.74 -5.60
C VAL A 328 16.23 11.33 -6.18
N VAL A 329 15.05 10.72 -6.20
CA VAL A 329 14.85 9.38 -6.78
C VAL A 329 15.11 9.40 -8.28
N GLN A 330 14.67 10.43 -9.01
CA GLN A 330 14.92 10.59 -10.44
C GLN A 330 16.42 10.69 -10.74
N LYS A 331 17.18 11.48 -9.96
CA LYS A 331 18.64 11.57 -10.08
C LYS A 331 19.31 10.21 -9.82
N ALA A 332 18.85 9.47 -8.83
CA ALA A 332 19.37 8.14 -8.52
C ALA A 332 19.10 7.13 -9.65
N VAL A 333 17.90 7.16 -10.25
CA VAL A 333 17.55 6.33 -11.42
C VAL A 333 18.48 6.67 -12.59
N GLN A 334 18.65 7.95 -12.91
CA GLN A 334 19.53 8.39 -14.00
C GLN A 334 21.00 8.02 -13.76
N TRP A 335 21.47 8.08 -12.51
CA TRP A 335 22.80 7.65 -12.13
C TRP A 335 22.98 6.14 -12.30
N ALA A 336 22.02 5.34 -11.80
CA ALA A 336 22.06 3.87 -11.89
C ALA A 336 22.04 3.39 -13.35
N SER A 337 21.24 4.06 -14.18
CA SER A 337 21.02 3.72 -15.57
C SER A 337 22.04 4.35 -16.52
N LYS A 338 23.00 5.14 -16.01
CA LYS A 338 23.94 5.95 -16.79
C LYS A 338 23.24 6.78 -17.88
N SER A 339 22.06 7.32 -17.56
CA SER A 339 21.18 8.07 -18.48
C SER A 339 20.59 7.28 -19.64
N PHE A 340 20.54 5.95 -19.55
CA PHE A 340 19.91 5.10 -20.57
C PHE A 340 18.89 4.12 -19.98
N SER A 341 17.78 3.91 -20.68
CA SER A 341 16.81 2.88 -20.26
C SER A 341 17.35 1.46 -20.49
N PRO A 342 17.25 0.57 -19.50
CA PRO A 342 17.59 -0.84 -19.69
C PRO A 342 16.66 -1.48 -20.73
N ASP A 343 17.18 -2.44 -21.49
CA ASP A 343 16.34 -3.20 -22.43
C ASP A 343 15.50 -4.24 -21.67
N ILE A 344 16.11 -4.84 -20.64
CA ILE A 344 15.52 -5.88 -19.80
C ILE A 344 15.78 -5.54 -18.34
N VAL A 345 14.79 -5.77 -17.48
CA VAL A 345 14.99 -5.80 -16.03
C VAL A 345 14.85 -7.22 -15.52
N LEU A 346 15.77 -7.63 -14.67
CA LEU A 346 15.64 -8.81 -13.83
C LEU A 346 15.33 -8.36 -12.40
N HIS A 347 14.11 -8.60 -11.95
CA HIS A 347 13.68 -8.35 -10.58
C HIS A 347 13.49 -9.66 -9.82
N MET A 348 14.34 -9.89 -8.82
CA MET A 348 14.33 -11.13 -8.03
C MET A 348 14.14 -10.87 -6.55
N ARG A 349 13.01 -11.37 -6.04
CA ARG A 349 12.71 -11.43 -4.61
C ARG A 349 13.21 -12.75 -4.06
N MET A 350 14.28 -12.73 -3.27
CA MET A 350 14.95 -13.95 -2.83
C MET A 350 14.84 -14.21 -1.33
N MET A 351 14.44 -13.22 -0.51
CA MET A 351 14.32 -13.37 0.94
C MET A 351 15.58 -13.99 1.58
N ALA A 352 16.76 -13.59 1.11
CA ALA A 352 18.08 -14.12 1.46
C ALA A 352 18.40 -15.57 1.01
N ASN A 353 17.49 -16.28 0.34
CA ASN A 353 17.78 -17.59 -0.26
C ASN A 353 18.59 -17.46 -1.56
N ARG A 354 19.38 -18.48 -1.90
CA ARG A 354 20.16 -18.52 -3.16
C ARG A 354 20.07 -19.87 -3.89
N PRO A 355 18.86 -20.33 -4.25
CA PRO A 355 18.72 -21.56 -5.01
C PRO A 355 19.38 -21.43 -6.38
N VAL A 356 20.31 -22.33 -6.68
CA VAL A 356 20.99 -22.43 -7.99
C VAL A 356 19.96 -22.55 -9.12
N ARG A 357 18.87 -23.30 -8.91
CA ARG A 357 17.80 -23.46 -9.89
C ARG A 357 17.16 -22.12 -10.29
N ALA A 358 16.91 -21.22 -9.34
CA ALA A 358 16.34 -19.90 -9.66
C ALA A 358 17.33 -19.03 -10.43
N ARG A 359 18.62 -19.14 -10.10
CA ARG A 359 19.72 -18.47 -10.82
C ARG A 359 19.76 -18.91 -12.28
N THR A 360 19.81 -20.22 -12.52
CA THR A 360 19.82 -20.81 -13.87
C THR A 360 18.55 -20.43 -14.64
N ALA A 361 17.38 -20.48 -14.01
CA ALA A 361 16.13 -20.07 -14.62
C ALA A 361 16.15 -18.58 -15.01
N ALA A 362 16.64 -17.70 -14.13
CA ALA A 362 16.73 -16.26 -14.42
C ALA A 362 17.62 -15.96 -15.63
N VAL A 363 18.80 -16.60 -15.72
CA VAL A 363 19.69 -16.46 -16.88
C VAL A 363 19.01 -16.95 -18.15
N GLY A 364 18.38 -18.15 -18.10
CA GLY A 364 17.65 -18.70 -19.25
C GLY A 364 16.49 -17.81 -19.70
N CYS A 365 15.72 -17.25 -18.77
CA CYS A 365 14.63 -16.31 -19.07
C CYS A 365 15.15 -15.01 -19.72
N ILE A 366 16.28 -14.46 -19.26
CA ILE A 366 16.88 -13.27 -19.91
C ILE A 366 17.30 -13.61 -21.34
N GLN A 367 18.00 -14.73 -21.54
CA GLN A 367 18.44 -15.14 -22.88
C GLN A 367 17.24 -15.33 -23.82
N LYS A 368 16.18 -15.98 -23.34
CA LYS A 368 14.94 -16.13 -24.09
C LYS A 368 14.27 -14.79 -24.39
N ALA A 369 14.23 -13.87 -23.42
CA ALA A 369 13.71 -12.52 -23.63
C ALA A 369 14.51 -11.77 -24.69
N ILE A 370 15.84 -11.83 -24.68
CA ILE A 370 16.71 -11.23 -25.71
C ILE A 370 16.36 -11.78 -27.11
N GLN A 371 16.22 -13.11 -27.22
CA GLN A 371 15.88 -13.77 -28.48
C GLN A 371 14.52 -13.31 -29.03
N ILE A 372 13.48 -13.28 -28.19
CA ILE A 372 12.13 -12.88 -28.59
C ILE A 372 12.09 -11.39 -28.96
N SER A 373 12.84 -10.56 -28.25
CA SER A 373 12.82 -9.10 -28.40
C SER A 373 13.48 -8.59 -29.69
N GLY A 374 14.27 -9.43 -30.39
CA GLY A 374 15.02 -9.01 -31.58
C GLY A 374 15.98 -7.84 -31.31
N LEU A 375 16.50 -7.72 -30.08
CA LEU A 375 17.41 -6.63 -29.70
C LEU A 375 18.68 -6.68 -30.54
N LYS A 376 19.10 -5.52 -31.06
CA LYS A 376 20.34 -5.37 -31.83
C LYS A 376 21.47 -4.86 -30.93
N GLY A 377 22.64 -5.47 -31.04
CA GLY A 377 23.82 -5.10 -30.24
C GLY A 377 23.81 -5.76 -28.85
N THR A 378 24.69 -5.29 -27.96
CA THR A 378 24.79 -5.80 -26.59
C THR A 378 23.59 -5.31 -25.77
N PRO A 379 22.71 -6.21 -25.30
CA PRO A 379 21.54 -5.82 -24.52
C PRO A 379 21.97 -5.27 -23.15
N ARG A 380 21.18 -4.35 -22.60
CA ARG A 380 21.38 -3.81 -21.26
C ARG A 380 20.38 -4.39 -20.28
N VAL A 381 20.90 -5.00 -19.22
CA VAL A 381 20.12 -5.64 -18.17
C VAL A 381 20.25 -4.85 -16.88
N ALA A 382 19.14 -4.38 -16.33
CA ALA A 382 19.10 -3.84 -14.98
C ALA A 382 18.74 -4.96 -13.99
N LEU A 383 19.54 -5.10 -12.94
CA LEU A 383 19.41 -6.14 -11.94
C LEU A 383 18.92 -5.56 -10.61
N ILE A 384 17.80 -6.08 -10.12
CA ILE A 384 17.15 -5.65 -8.88
C ILE A 384 16.93 -6.87 -8.00
N SER A 385 17.41 -6.80 -6.76
CA SER A 385 17.16 -7.84 -5.77
C SER A 385 17.25 -7.29 -4.36
N ASP A 386 16.46 -7.85 -3.46
CA ASP A 386 16.53 -7.65 -2.01
C ASP A 386 17.80 -8.26 -1.38
N THR A 387 18.57 -9.03 -2.16
CA THR A 387 19.74 -9.79 -1.71
C THR A 387 21.03 -9.30 -2.41
N PRO A 388 21.80 -8.35 -1.81
CA PRO A 388 22.94 -7.70 -2.50
C PRO A 388 24.07 -8.64 -2.95
N SER A 389 24.29 -9.74 -2.24
CA SER A 389 25.29 -10.75 -2.63
C SER A 389 24.89 -11.49 -3.91
N PHE A 390 23.60 -11.78 -4.07
CA PHE A 390 23.05 -12.40 -5.27
C PHE A 390 23.20 -11.48 -6.49
N VAL A 391 23.06 -10.16 -6.30
CA VAL A 391 23.31 -9.17 -7.36
C VAL A 391 24.73 -9.31 -7.94
N LYS A 392 25.74 -9.55 -7.09
CA LYS A 392 27.13 -9.71 -7.53
C LYS A 392 27.36 -10.99 -8.34
N GLU A 393 26.77 -12.10 -7.89
CA GLU A 393 26.87 -13.40 -8.56
C GLU A 393 26.19 -13.34 -9.94
N MET A 394 24.93 -12.91 -10.00
CA MET A 394 24.19 -12.76 -11.25
C MET A 394 24.85 -11.77 -12.22
N LYS A 395 25.46 -10.69 -11.71
CA LYS A 395 26.19 -9.74 -12.55
C LYS A 395 27.30 -10.44 -13.32
N GLN A 396 28.07 -11.34 -12.69
CA GLN A 396 29.17 -12.03 -13.37
C GLN A 396 28.64 -12.89 -14.52
N GLU A 397 27.59 -13.67 -14.29
CA GLU A 397 26.99 -14.56 -15.31
C GLU A 397 26.34 -13.80 -16.45
N ILE A 398 25.57 -12.74 -16.16
CA ILE A 398 24.90 -11.97 -17.21
C ILE A 398 25.90 -11.13 -18.02
N SER A 399 27.01 -10.70 -17.40
CA SER A 399 28.05 -9.90 -18.09
C SER A 399 28.72 -10.65 -19.25
N GLU A 400 28.56 -11.97 -19.34
CA GLU A 400 29.04 -12.77 -20.47
C GLU A 400 28.32 -12.44 -21.78
N PHE A 401 27.09 -11.93 -21.72
CA PHE A 401 26.26 -11.69 -22.91
C PHE A 401 25.47 -10.37 -22.90
N ALA A 402 25.55 -9.56 -21.84
CA ALA A 402 24.83 -8.30 -21.69
C ALA A 402 25.59 -7.28 -20.83
N GLU A 403 25.34 -5.98 -21.02
CA GLU A 403 25.81 -4.95 -20.08
C GLU A 403 24.90 -4.94 -18.85
N VAL A 404 25.47 -5.13 -17.66
CA VAL A 404 24.69 -5.16 -16.41
C VAL A 404 24.80 -3.84 -15.66
N THR A 405 23.64 -3.30 -15.30
CA THR A 405 23.49 -2.17 -14.37
C THR A 405 22.72 -2.61 -13.14
N TYR A 406 23.00 -2.00 -11.99
CA TYR A 406 22.23 -2.19 -10.76
C TYR A 406 22.39 -0.93 -9.90
N PHE A 407 21.44 -0.68 -9.01
CA PHE A 407 21.53 0.46 -8.13
C PHE A 407 22.36 0.12 -6.88
N ASP A 408 23.55 0.71 -6.79
CA ASP A 408 24.37 0.68 -5.56
C ASP A 408 24.14 1.95 -4.75
N TYR A 409 23.21 1.89 -3.81
CA TYR A 409 22.85 3.03 -2.96
C TYR A 409 24.03 3.57 -2.15
N LYS A 410 25.02 2.74 -1.78
CA LYS A 410 26.20 3.17 -1.01
C LYS A 410 27.13 3.99 -1.88
N SER A 411 27.39 3.51 -3.09
CA SER A 411 28.20 4.22 -4.08
C SER A 411 27.54 5.54 -4.51
N PHE A 412 26.21 5.54 -4.69
CA PHE A 412 25.45 6.75 -4.96
C PHE A 412 25.55 7.76 -3.81
N ALA A 413 25.26 7.35 -2.57
CA ALA A 413 25.33 8.24 -1.41
C ALA A 413 26.72 8.87 -1.24
N LYS A 414 27.78 8.08 -1.45
CA LYS A 414 29.17 8.56 -1.42
C LYS A 414 29.49 9.55 -2.56
N SER A 415 28.89 9.38 -3.74
CA SER A 415 29.17 10.24 -4.90
C SER A 415 28.54 11.63 -4.79
N PHE A 416 27.55 11.79 -3.90
CA PHE A 416 26.79 13.03 -3.74
C PHE A 416 26.84 13.58 -2.31
N ASP A 417 27.76 13.09 -1.48
CA ASP A 417 27.92 13.46 -0.07
C ASP A 417 26.59 13.51 0.70
N LEU A 418 25.71 12.54 0.41
CA LEU A 418 24.40 12.48 1.05
C LEU A 418 24.55 11.91 2.47
N GLU A 419 24.35 12.76 3.47
CA GLU A 419 24.19 12.31 4.85
C GLU A 419 22.93 11.46 4.96
N MET A 420 23.12 10.15 5.18
CA MET A 420 22.03 9.22 5.44
C MET A 420 21.50 9.50 6.85
N ASN A 421 20.45 10.33 6.93
CA ASN A 421 19.86 10.74 8.20
C ASN A 421 19.20 9.56 8.91
N GLY A 422 18.97 9.67 10.22
CA GLY A 422 18.43 8.57 11.05
C GLY A 422 17.09 7.96 10.61
N LYS A 423 16.33 8.63 9.72
CA LYS A 423 15.09 8.12 9.10
C LYS A 423 15.35 7.25 7.85
N ASP A 424 16.56 7.27 7.32
CA ASP A 424 17.04 6.48 6.19
C ASP A 424 17.79 5.20 6.64
N LYS A 425 17.89 4.98 7.96
CA LYS A 425 18.48 3.75 8.50
C LYS A 425 17.58 2.55 8.18
N PRO A 426 18.16 1.39 7.83
CA PRO A 426 17.41 0.15 7.68
C PRO A 426 16.56 -0.09 8.93
N LEU A 427 15.27 -0.37 8.75
CA LEU A 427 14.42 -0.76 9.87
C LEU A 427 14.83 -2.17 10.28
N ASP A 428 15.59 -2.31 11.38
CA ASP A 428 16.17 -3.58 11.82
C ASP A 428 15.14 -4.72 11.86
N PHE A 429 13.91 -4.44 12.30
CA PHE A 429 12.83 -5.42 12.40
C PHE A 429 12.26 -5.90 11.05
N ARG A 430 12.51 -5.19 9.95
CA ARG A 430 12.07 -5.56 8.59
C ARG A 430 13.19 -5.82 7.62
N SER A 431 14.45 -5.77 8.04
CA SER A 431 15.61 -6.08 7.20
C SER A 431 15.55 -7.50 6.59
N ARG A 432 14.99 -8.46 7.33
CA ARG A 432 14.75 -9.84 6.86
C ARG A 432 13.70 -9.92 5.76
N ASP A 433 12.72 -9.03 5.81
CA ASP A 433 11.67 -8.94 4.79
C ASP A 433 12.17 -8.05 3.66
N TRP A 434 12.45 -6.77 3.87
CA TRP A 434 12.70 -5.78 2.81
C TRP A 434 14.14 -5.73 2.29
N GLY A 435 15.04 -6.53 2.85
CA GLY A 435 16.47 -6.42 2.60
C GLY A 435 17.12 -5.31 3.45
N THR A 436 18.44 -5.21 3.35
CA THR A 436 19.25 -4.30 4.19
C THR A 436 19.42 -2.90 3.60
N ALA A 437 18.88 -2.66 2.41
CA ALA A 437 18.92 -1.36 1.76
C ALA A 437 17.95 -0.36 2.44
N PRO A 438 18.26 0.95 2.41
CA PRO A 438 17.34 1.97 2.90
C PRO A 438 16.05 1.96 2.07
N ARG A 439 14.92 2.31 2.70
CA ARG A 439 13.58 2.22 2.07
C ARG A 439 13.50 2.96 0.72
N TRP A 440 14.18 4.11 0.60
CA TRP A 440 14.16 4.93 -0.61
C TRP A 440 14.81 4.23 -1.83
N ALA A 441 15.73 3.29 -1.61
CA ALA A 441 16.36 2.51 -2.68
C ALA A 441 15.33 1.66 -3.43
N ALA A 442 14.32 1.13 -2.74
CA ALA A 442 13.24 0.37 -3.38
C ALA A 442 12.43 1.22 -4.38
N PHE A 443 12.34 2.54 -4.17
CA PHE A 443 11.71 3.44 -5.14
C PHE A 443 12.60 3.66 -6.37
N VAL A 444 13.92 3.75 -6.19
CA VAL A 444 14.87 3.81 -7.31
C VAL A 444 14.77 2.55 -8.14
N ASP A 445 14.80 1.38 -7.50
CA ASP A 445 14.64 0.09 -8.15
C ASP A 445 13.30 0.00 -8.90
N PHE A 446 12.20 0.42 -8.27
CA PHE A 446 10.89 0.46 -8.91
C PHE A 446 10.87 1.33 -10.18
N PHE A 447 11.38 2.55 -10.12
CA PHE A 447 11.38 3.45 -11.29
C PHE A 447 12.39 3.00 -12.35
N LEU A 448 13.54 2.44 -11.96
CA LEU A 448 14.47 1.81 -12.88
C LEU A 448 13.80 0.64 -13.61
N ALA A 449 13.11 -0.23 -12.87
CA ALA A 449 12.34 -1.35 -13.41
C ALA A 449 11.29 -0.88 -14.42
N SER A 450 10.53 0.16 -14.07
CA SER A 450 9.45 0.71 -14.89
C SER A 450 9.90 1.30 -16.24
N SER A 451 11.21 1.56 -16.40
CA SER A 451 11.78 2.13 -17.61
C SER A 451 12.22 1.09 -18.64
N ALA A 452 12.17 -0.21 -18.30
CA ALA A 452 12.57 -1.29 -19.20
C ALA A 452 11.51 -1.63 -20.25
N ARG A 453 11.97 -2.24 -21.35
CA ARG A 453 11.08 -2.76 -22.39
C ARG A 453 10.55 -4.16 -22.05
N HIS A 454 11.39 -4.98 -21.44
CA HIS A 454 11.04 -6.33 -21.03
C HIS A 454 11.38 -6.55 -19.55
N THR A 455 10.69 -7.47 -18.90
CA THR A 455 10.91 -7.75 -17.49
C THR A 455 10.88 -9.25 -17.25
N VAL A 456 11.88 -9.73 -16.52
CA VAL A 456 11.93 -11.05 -15.91
C VAL A 456 11.71 -10.85 -14.42
N ILE A 457 10.64 -11.43 -13.88
CA ILE A 457 10.28 -11.29 -12.47
C ILE A 457 10.18 -12.66 -11.80
N THR A 458 10.55 -12.74 -10.53
CA THR A 458 10.20 -13.89 -9.69
C THR A 458 8.71 -13.92 -9.43
N GLY A 459 8.05 -15.05 -9.70
CA GLY A 459 6.68 -15.29 -9.28
C GLY A 459 6.56 -15.29 -7.75
N ALA A 460 5.41 -14.82 -7.24
CA ALA A 460 5.03 -15.04 -5.85
C ALA A 460 4.65 -16.51 -5.68
N HIS A 461 5.08 -17.12 -4.56
CA HIS A 461 4.82 -18.52 -4.25
C HIS A 461 3.51 -18.71 -3.49
#